data_AF-A0A7C4EDV5-F1
#
_entry.id   AF-A0A7C4EDV5-F1
#
_cell.length_a   1.000
_cell.length_b   1.000
_cell.length_c   1.000
_cell.angle_alpha   90.00
_cell.angle_beta   90.00
_cell.angle_gamma   90.00
#
_symmetry.space_group_name_H-M   'P 1'
#
loop_
_entity.id
_entity.type
_entity.pdbx_description
1 polymer ?
#
loop_
_entity_poly.entity_id
_entity_poly.type
_entity_poly.pdbx_seq_one_letter_code
_entity_poly.pdbx_strand_id
1 'polypeptide(L)'
;MVKRVVDRLRRNYAGFWRRHGWLAGLFLAGVLADTASTIYFMVTSPKAGDIHPGIEYSARLLGPVAGPLLGGLGEAIAGLAVAVYLGRWGIYVLIVGAVLSFWAAWYNIWGVNTGYYPNLLRLVFW
;
A
#
# COMPACT_ATOMS: atom_id res chain seq x y z
N MET A 1 28.13 -3.40 -0.73
CA MET A 1 26.98 -2.54 -0.37
C MET A 1 25.85 -3.35 0.29
N VAL A 2 25.39 -4.45 -0.34
CA VAL A 2 24.32 -5.33 0.17
C VAL A 2 24.52 -5.82 1.62
N LYS A 3 25.72 -6.30 1.99
CA LYS A 3 26.00 -6.73 3.38
C LYS A 3 25.66 -5.66 4.42
N ARG A 4 26.03 -4.40 4.19
CA ARG A 4 25.73 -3.29 5.13
C ARG A 4 24.24 -3.01 5.28
N VAL A 5 23.44 -3.23 4.23
CA VAL A 5 21.98 -3.08 4.26
C VAL A 5 21.35 -4.18 5.10
N VAL A 6 21.75 -5.43 4.87
CA VAL A 6 21.28 -6.60 5.62
C VAL A 6 21.64 -6.51 7.10
N ASP A 7 22.86 -6.07 7.42
CA ASP A 7 23.32 -5.90 8.81
C ASP A 7 22.53 -4.78 9.53
N ARG A 8 22.10 -3.75 8.81
CA ARG A 8 21.25 -2.69 9.36
C ARG A 8 19.82 -3.19 9.62
N LEU A 9 19.25 -3.93 8.69
CA LEU A 9 17.94 -4.58 8.86
C LEU A 9 17.95 -5.51 10.07
N ARG A 10 18.93 -6.41 10.19
CA ARG A 10 19.04 -7.35 11.31
C ARG A 10 19.13 -6.65 12.67
N ARG A 11 19.95 -5.60 12.78
CA ARG A 11 20.11 -4.85 14.04
C ARG A 11 18.83 -4.15 14.48
N ASN A 12 18.07 -3.62 13.52
CA ASN A 12 16.84 -2.89 13.83
C ASN A 12 15.63 -3.81 14.04
N TYR A 13 15.65 -5.01 13.46
CA TYR A 13 14.50 -5.93 13.42
C TYR A 13 13.88 -6.19 14.79
N ALA A 14 14.67 -6.69 15.75
CA ALA A 14 14.15 -7.09 17.06
C ALA A 14 13.60 -5.89 17.87
N GLY A 15 14.29 -4.75 17.82
CA GLY A 15 13.85 -3.53 18.51
C GLY A 15 12.62 -2.89 17.88
N PHE A 16 12.48 -3.02 16.55
CA PHE A 16 11.37 -2.48 15.78
C PHE A 16 10.06 -3.19 16.12
N TRP A 17 10.01 -4.52 16.05
CA TRP A 17 8.78 -5.28 16.31
C TRP A 17 8.27 -5.09 17.74
N ARG A 18 9.17 -5.00 18.72
CA ARG A 18 8.78 -4.77 20.12
C ARG A 18 8.15 -3.39 20.36
N ARG A 19 8.55 -2.36 19.60
CA ARG A 19 8.07 -0.97 19.79
C ARG A 19 6.95 -0.57 18.84
N HIS A 20 6.96 -1.11 17.62
CA HIS A 20 6.13 -0.66 16.51
C HIS A 20 5.31 -1.80 15.88
N GLY A 21 5.30 -3.00 16.48
CA GLY A 21 4.57 -4.15 15.92
C GLY A 21 3.06 -3.89 15.75
N TRP A 22 2.44 -3.10 16.63
CA TRP A 22 1.04 -2.71 16.49
C TRP A 22 0.80 -1.80 15.28
N LEU A 23 1.73 -0.87 14.99
CA LEU A 23 1.66 -0.02 13.79
C LEU A 23 1.90 -0.83 12.52
N ALA A 24 2.80 -1.80 12.57
CA ALA A 24 3.00 -2.72 11.46
C ALA A 24 1.71 -3.53 11.21
N GLY A 25 1.03 -3.97 12.26
CA GLY A 25 -0.29 -4.59 12.16
C GLY A 25 -1.34 -3.66 11.55
N LEU A 26 -1.40 -2.39 11.98
CA LEU A 26 -2.32 -1.40 11.41
C LEU A 26 -2.04 -1.13 9.94
N PHE A 27 -0.77 -0.98 9.56
CA PHE A 27 -0.34 -0.84 8.18
C PHE A 27 -0.74 -2.04 7.33
N LEU A 28 -0.49 -3.26 7.81
CA LEU A 28 -0.90 -4.48 7.12
C LEU A 28 -2.42 -4.58 6.97
N ALA A 29 -3.19 -4.20 8.00
CA ALA A 29 -4.65 -4.14 7.92
C ALA A 29 -5.11 -3.13 6.86
N GLY A 30 -4.46 -1.96 6.78
CA GLY A 30 -4.70 -0.96 5.75
C GLY A 30 -4.43 -1.50 4.34
N VAL A 31 -3.27 -2.11 4.12
CA VAL A 31 -2.90 -2.72 2.82
C VAL A 31 -3.86 -3.85 2.44
N LEU A 32 -4.30 -4.67 3.40
CA LEU A 32 -5.30 -5.70 3.15
C LEU A 32 -6.65 -5.12 2.77
N ALA A 33 -7.11 -4.08 3.47
CA ALA A 33 -8.36 -3.39 3.17
C ALA A 33 -8.31 -2.75 1.78
N ASP A 34 -7.20 -2.09 1.44
CA ASP A 34 -6.97 -1.49 0.13
C ASP A 34 -6.98 -2.55 -0.98
N THR A 35 -6.20 -3.62 -0.81
CA THR A 35 -6.14 -4.73 -1.77
C THR A 35 -7.53 -5.36 -1.97
N ALA A 36 -8.25 -5.66 -0.89
CA ALA A 36 -9.58 -6.26 -0.96
C ALA A 36 -10.60 -5.32 -1.63
N SER A 37 -10.56 -4.03 -1.29
CA SER A 37 -11.42 -3.01 -1.89
C SER A 37 -11.13 -2.82 -3.38
N THR A 38 -9.85 -2.88 -3.77
CA THR A 38 -9.41 -2.78 -5.17
C THR A 38 -9.92 -3.98 -5.96
N ILE A 39 -9.78 -5.20 -5.43
CA ILE A 39 -10.35 -6.41 -6.06
C ILE A 39 -11.86 -6.26 -6.22
N TYR A 40 -12.56 -5.84 -5.17
CA TYR A 40 -14.01 -5.60 -5.23
C TYR A 40 -14.37 -4.56 -6.29
N PHE A 41 -13.66 -3.44 -6.31
CA PHE A 41 -13.88 -2.35 -7.27
C PHE A 41 -13.64 -2.81 -8.72
N MET A 42 -12.53 -3.50 -8.98
CA MET A 42 -12.20 -4.01 -10.32
C MET A 42 -13.17 -5.07 -10.81
N VAL A 43 -13.68 -5.93 -9.91
CA VAL A 43 -14.66 -6.96 -10.26
C VAL A 43 -16.05 -6.35 -10.53
N THR A 44 -16.46 -5.35 -9.74
CA THR A 44 -17.81 -4.76 -9.83
C THR A 44 -17.91 -3.62 -10.84
N SER A 45 -16.84 -2.89 -11.09
CA SER A 45 -16.80 -1.71 -11.95
C SER A 45 -15.68 -1.75 -13.00
N PRO A 46 -15.61 -2.78 -13.87
CA PRO A 46 -14.51 -2.97 -14.83
C PRO A 46 -14.37 -1.87 -15.90
N LYS A 47 -15.32 -0.92 -15.98
CA LYS A 47 -15.31 0.21 -16.93
C LYS A 47 -14.93 1.56 -16.31
N ALA A 48 -14.89 1.65 -14.98
CA ALA A 48 -14.36 2.83 -14.30
C ALA A 48 -12.85 2.64 -14.20
N GLY A 49 -12.10 3.30 -15.09
CA GLY A 49 -10.64 3.25 -15.06
C GLY A 49 -10.13 3.55 -13.65
N ASP A 50 -9.29 2.65 -13.14
CA ASP A 50 -8.72 2.79 -11.81
C ASP A 50 -7.73 3.96 -11.81
N ILE A 51 -7.77 4.82 -10.79
CA ILE A 51 -6.92 6.04 -10.74
C ILE A 51 -5.44 5.67 -10.55
N HIS A 52 -5.15 4.42 -10.19
CA HIS A 52 -3.80 3.90 -10.04
C HIS A 52 -3.25 3.26 -11.31
N PRO A 53 -2.38 3.95 -12.08
CA PRO A 53 -1.82 3.39 -13.32
C PRO A 53 -1.02 2.10 -13.09
N GLY A 54 -0.44 1.92 -11.90
CA GLY A 54 0.26 0.67 -11.53
C GLY A 54 -0.69 -0.52 -11.31
N ILE A 55 -1.85 -0.28 -10.70
CA ILE A 55 -2.86 -1.32 -10.49
C ILE A 55 -3.60 -1.60 -11.80
N GLU A 56 -3.88 -0.58 -12.61
CA GLU A 56 -4.45 -0.77 -13.94
C GLU A 56 -3.50 -1.58 -14.84
N TYR A 57 -2.19 -1.29 -14.82
CA TYR A 57 -1.21 -2.05 -15.60
C TYR A 57 -1.09 -3.50 -15.10
N SER A 58 -1.04 -3.72 -13.79
CA SER A 58 -0.97 -5.07 -13.23
C SER A 58 -2.26 -5.86 -13.46
N ALA A 59 -3.43 -5.22 -13.40
CA ALA A 59 -4.72 -5.84 -13.70
C ALA A 59 -4.89 -6.16 -15.19
N ARG A 60 -4.34 -5.33 -16.10
CA ARG A 60 -4.28 -5.65 -17.53
C ARG A 60 -3.39 -6.86 -17.82
N LEU A 61 -2.33 -7.06 -17.05
CA LEU A 61 -1.38 -8.17 -17.22
C LEU A 61 -1.83 -9.47 -16.54
N LEU A 62 -2.41 -9.38 -15.34
CA LEU A 62 -2.63 -10.52 -14.44
C LEU A 62 -4.11 -10.73 -14.08
N GLY A 63 -4.99 -9.81 -14.48
CA GLY A 63 -6.42 -9.82 -14.17
C GLY A 63 -6.78 -9.09 -12.87
N PRO A 64 -8.09 -8.84 -12.66
CA PRO A 64 -8.63 -7.97 -11.61
C PRO A 64 -8.48 -8.51 -10.17
N VAL A 65 -7.96 -9.72 -10.01
CA VAL A 65 -7.75 -10.36 -8.70
C VAL A 65 -6.26 -10.56 -8.42
N ALA A 66 -5.54 -11.21 -9.34
CA ALA A 66 -4.13 -11.52 -9.14
C ALA A 66 -3.22 -10.28 -9.21
N GLY A 67 -3.58 -9.29 -10.03
CA GLY A 67 -2.86 -8.01 -10.11
C GLY A 67 -2.83 -7.27 -8.76
N PRO A 68 -4.00 -6.93 -8.17
CA PRO A 68 -4.06 -6.32 -6.85
C PRO A 68 -3.42 -7.15 -5.74
N LEU A 69 -3.57 -8.47 -5.73
CA LEU A 69 -2.93 -9.33 -4.73
C LEU A 69 -1.40 -9.22 -4.75
N LEU A 70 -0.79 -9.26 -5.94
CA LEU A 70 0.66 -9.11 -6.08
C LEU A 70 1.12 -7.68 -5.74
N GLY A 71 0.32 -6.67 -6.11
CA GLY A 71 0.54 -5.28 -5.73
C GLY A 71 0.57 -5.09 -4.21
N GLY A 72 -0.48 -5.55 -3.52
CA GLY A 72 -0.60 -5.46 -2.06
C GLY A 72 0.48 -6.25 -1.32
N LEU A 73 0.85 -7.45 -1.81
CA LEU A 73 1.99 -8.19 -1.26
C LEU A 73 3.31 -7.43 -1.42
N GLY A 74 3.52 -6.83 -2.60
CA GLY A 74 4.68 -5.99 -2.87
C GLY A 74 4.73 -4.78 -1.93
N GLU A 75 3.61 -4.09 -1.75
CA GLU A 75 3.48 -2.93 -0.86
C GLU A 75 3.74 -3.30 0.61
N ALA A 76 3.15 -4.41 1.08
CA ALA A 76 3.36 -4.90 2.43
C ALA A 76 4.84 -5.22 2.69
N ILE A 77 5.48 -5.96 1.78
CA ILE A 77 6.88 -6.36 1.91
C ILE A 77 7.80 -5.12 1.83
N ALA A 78 7.58 -4.25 0.84
CA ALA A 78 8.40 -3.05 0.65
C ALA A 78 8.24 -2.08 1.82
N GLY A 79 7.01 -1.79 2.24
CA GLY A 79 6.70 -0.90 3.34
C GLY A 79 7.34 -1.37 4.66
N LEU A 80 7.21 -2.66 4.98
CA LEU A 80 7.84 -3.25 6.17
C LEU A 80 9.37 -3.25 6.07
N ALA A 81 9.95 -3.62 4.93
CA ALA A 81 11.39 -3.63 4.74
C ALA A 81 11.99 -2.23 4.90
N VAL A 82 11.36 -1.21 4.30
CA VAL A 82 11.79 0.19 4.43
C VAL A 82 11.62 0.67 5.87
N ALA A 83 10.49 0.37 6.51
CA ALA A 83 10.26 0.77 7.90
C ALA A 83 11.28 0.18 8.88
N VAL A 84 11.59 -1.12 8.75
CA VAL A 84 12.63 -1.78 9.56
C VAL A 84 14.01 -1.19 9.27
N TYR A 85 14.34 -0.93 8.00
CA TYR A 85 15.63 -0.34 7.61
C TYR A 85 15.84 1.05 8.24
N LEU A 86 14.80 1.88 8.23
CA LEU A 86 14.80 3.23 8.79
C LEU A 86 14.77 3.25 10.34
N GLY A 87 14.40 2.14 10.98
CA GLY A 87 14.38 2.00 12.42
C GLY A 87 13.38 2.98 13.06
N ARG A 88 13.87 3.95 13.84
CA ARG A 88 13.02 4.95 14.52
C ARG A 88 12.17 5.79 13.57
N TRP A 89 12.63 6.01 12.34
CA TRP A 89 11.88 6.79 11.34
C TRP A 89 10.88 5.93 10.56
N GLY A 90 10.92 4.61 10.73
CA GLY A 90 9.98 3.69 10.07
C GLY A 90 8.52 3.92 10.47
N ILE A 91 8.28 4.55 11.62
CA ILE A 91 6.94 4.95 12.07
C ILE A 91 6.21 5.81 11.05
N TYR A 92 6.90 6.76 10.41
CA TYR A 92 6.28 7.64 9.43
C TYR A 92 5.86 6.88 8.19
N VAL A 93 6.67 5.90 7.76
CA VAL A 93 6.33 5.03 6.63
C VAL A 93 5.08 4.21 6.94
N LEU A 94 5.00 3.62 8.14
CA LEU A 94 3.84 2.82 8.55
C LEU A 94 2.57 3.67 8.68
N ILE A 95 2.66 4.85 9.30
CA ILE A 95 1.51 5.73 9.50
C ILE A 95 1.01 6.28 8.17
N VAL A 96 1.91 6.86 7.36
CA VAL A 96 1.52 7.43 6.05
C VAL A 96 0.99 6.33 5.14
N GLY A 97 1.68 5.18 5.10
CA GLY A 97 1.20 4.01 4.36
C GLY A 97 -0.18 3.58 4.80
N ALA A 98 -0.41 3.38 6.10
CA ALA A 98 -1.71 2.97 6.62
C ALA A 98 -2.82 3.98 6.27
N VAL A 99 -2.57 5.28 6.45
CA VAL A 99 -3.55 6.34 6.13
C VAL A 99 -3.88 6.32 4.65
N LEU A 100 -2.87 6.22 3.77
CA LEU A 100 -3.09 6.17 2.33
C LEU A 100 -3.85 4.91 1.91
N SER A 101 -3.48 3.73 2.41
CA SER A 101 -4.17 2.48 2.10
C SER A 101 -5.62 2.49 2.60
N PHE A 102 -5.89 3.01 3.80
CA PHE A 102 -7.27 3.14 4.29
C PHE A 102 -8.09 4.15 3.49
N TRP A 103 -7.47 5.25 3.07
CA TRP A 103 -8.12 6.26 2.25
C TRP A 103 -8.43 5.72 0.83
N ALA A 104 -7.51 4.95 0.23
CA ALA A 104 -7.75 4.24 -1.02
C ALA A 104 -8.88 3.20 -0.86
N ALA A 105 -8.88 2.46 0.25
CA ALA A 105 -9.95 1.50 0.55
C ALA A 105 -11.34 2.16 0.66
N TRP A 106 -11.41 3.28 1.37
CA TRP A 106 -12.62 4.09 1.46
C TRP A 106 -13.05 4.62 0.08
N TYR A 107 -12.10 5.05 -0.74
CA TYR A 107 -12.36 5.56 -2.08
C TYR A 107 -12.99 4.50 -2.99
N ASN A 108 -12.40 3.29 -3.01
CA ASN A 108 -12.84 2.17 -3.83
C ASN A 108 -14.26 1.68 -3.49
N ILE A 109 -14.68 1.82 -2.22
CA ILE A 109 -16.01 1.37 -1.77
C ILE A 109 -17.06 2.48 -1.89
N TRP A 110 -16.75 3.69 -1.42
CA TRP A 110 -17.72 4.78 -1.30
C TRP A 110 -17.33 6.02 -2.08
N GLY A 111 -16.07 6.43 -2.03
CA GLY A 111 -15.59 7.69 -2.61
C GLY A 111 -15.95 7.84 -4.08
N VAL A 112 -15.84 6.75 -4.86
CA VAL A 112 -16.19 6.74 -6.29
C VAL A 112 -17.64 7.18 -6.56
N ASN A 113 -18.58 6.89 -5.67
CA ASN A 113 -20.00 7.21 -5.84
C ASN A 113 -20.37 8.61 -5.33
N THR A 114 -19.46 9.29 -4.63
CA THR A 114 -19.72 10.62 -4.05
C THR A 114 -19.37 11.78 -4.97
N GLY A 115 -18.86 11.51 -6.18
CA GLY A 115 -18.31 12.54 -7.07
C GLY A 115 -16.98 13.14 -6.58
N TYR A 116 -16.38 12.52 -5.56
CA TYR A 116 -15.06 12.88 -5.07
C TYR A 116 -14.00 12.44 -6.08
N TYR A 117 -13.15 13.36 -6.53
CA TYR A 117 -12.00 13.05 -7.37
C TYR A 117 -10.71 13.38 -6.61
N PRO A 118 -9.85 12.38 -6.33
CA PRO A 118 -8.59 12.60 -5.65
C PRO A 118 -7.64 13.42 -6.54
N ASN A 119 -7.50 14.71 -6.23
CA ASN A 119 -6.65 15.65 -7.00
C ASN A 119 -5.15 15.51 -6.72
N LEU A 120 -4.69 14.47 -6.02
CA LEU A 120 -3.28 14.27 -5.69
C LEU A 120 -2.40 14.14 -6.93
N LEU A 121 -2.93 13.61 -8.04
CA LEU A 121 -2.21 13.46 -9.31
C LEU A 121 -2.27 14.68 -10.23
N ARG A 122 -3.07 15.72 -9.92
CA ARG A 122 -3.09 16.95 -10.71
C ARG A 122 -1.78 17.75 -10.62
N LEU A 123 -0.93 17.42 -9.65
CA LEU A 123 0.41 17.98 -9.44
C LEU A 123 1.51 17.21 -10.18
N VAL A 124 1.22 16.04 -10.73
CA VAL A 124 2.20 15.27 -11.50
C VAL A 124 1.98 15.61 -12.98
N PHE A 125 2.77 16.55 -13.48
CA PHE A 125 2.86 16.87 -14.90
C PHE A 125 3.22 15.60 -15.68
N TRP A 126 2.25 15.04 -16.41
CA TRP A 126 2.47 14.16 -17.54
C TRP A 126 1.64 14.68 -18.71
#